data_AF-A0A0C2ZLF6-F1
#
_entry.id   AF-A0A0C2ZLF6-F1
#
_cell.length_a   1.000
_cell.length_b   1.000
_cell.length_c   1.000
_cell.angle_alpha   90.00
_cell.angle_beta   90.00
_cell.angle_gamma   90.00
#
_symmetry.space_group_name_H-M   'P 1'
#
loop_
_entity.id
_entity.type
_entity.pdbx_description
1 polymer ?
#
loop_
_entity_poly.entity_id
_entity_poly.type
_entity_poly.pdbx_seq_one_letter_code
_entity_poly.pdbx_strand_id
1 'polypeptide(L)'
;MKKLNKLLLSILPISSISLLSLVSCSTTSSNNKKPEENRTNNTTKKEPEKLPENSKKPSHSETNNQPNKSDSEKEPNTSENKNNIEPKEPNSEKENNDQPQADESNDHNVDFSDLEKIEKKLSFRTIYFYAQRDATTALIDLIRDPSIIDTIFSKSYKNIFNKYHIQFLSNNGEIANNPKGLIEKVKLKFTDKKIGYSKTLEFTFIGFKISESKNNKNNKQKYIVKKEGAKELASLYPSLVAYMLLYSQDHNEYKGLMETRNVINFEELENGNSNLFSDPNLRLNAAAIKDSLFEYNEELAKLYKDKVVAVSYNDYDGTLGLQIKIENREYDPKTSSEPSIDLKFIFTGFRKVSLTDEKLNVLSLFLPQNKFKELTKRGPLKTKIQNIKKEQIYNKEYLIEEKNNDYLKQQIFKNILVDINDNALKTYKSTETLSLQSKEYSSILGLTGNMSIYPFHTIITKDSIQKIYLSINKDEEKYTAKIDFELHIPIFASTLSDLKSHATSGDEKILKLKISQNTSID
;
A
#
# COMPACT_ATOMS: atom_id res chain seq x y z
N MET A 1 64.44 -30.73 22.01
CA MET A 1 63.57 -30.92 20.82
C MET A 1 62.24 -30.20 21.06
N LYS A 2 61.49 -29.83 20.01
CA LYS A 2 60.21 -29.11 20.14
C LYS A 2 59.03 -30.08 20.25
N LYS A 3 58.08 -29.81 21.15
CA LYS A 3 56.64 -29.99 20.91
C LYS A 3 55.91 -28.73 21.42
N LEU A 4 54.73 -28.45 20.87
CA LEU A 4 54.22 -27.09 20.74
C LEU A 4 52.80 -26.95 21.32
N ASN A 5 52.54 -25.88 22.05
CA ASN A 5 51.17 -25.45 22.36
C ASN A 5 50.45 -25.03 21.07
N LYS A 6 49.19 -25.42 20.90
CA LYS A 6 48.24 -24.72 20.03
C LYS A 6 46.86 -24.63 20.68
N LEU A 7 46.60 -23.45 21.23
CA LEU A 7 45.25 -22.91 21.39
C LEU A 7 44.63 -22.77 19.99
N LEU A 8 43.37 -23.19 19.80
CA LEU A 8 42.61 -22.91 18.58
C LEU A 8 41.70 -21.71 18.82
N LEU A 9 41.96 -20.65 18.06
CA LEU A 9 41.17 -19.42 17.97
C LEU A 9 40.96 -19.12 16.46
N SER A 10 39.97 -18.30 16.12
CA SER A 10 39.57 -17.94 14.74
C SER A 10 38.96 -19.11 13.92
N ILE A 11 38.17 -18.91 12.87
CA ILE A 11 38.05 -17.76 11.95
C ILE A 11 36.58 -17.38 11.70
N LEU A 12 36.28 -16.07 11.69
CA LEU A 12 35.12 -15.48 11.01
C LEU A 12 35.59 -14.86 9.68
N PRO A 13 34.94 -15.13 8.53
CA PRO A 13 35.34 -14.57 7.24
C PRO A 13 34.77 -13.15 7.04
N ILE A 14 35.59 -12.13 7.33
CA ILE A 14 35.36 -10.77 6.82
C ILE A 14 36.04 -10.66 5.44
N SER A 15 35.29 -10.41 4.37
CA SER A 15 35.76 -9.70 3.16
C SER A 15 34.71 -9.59 2.05
N SER A 16 34.20 -8.38 1.79
CA SER A 16 34.00 -7.83 0.43
C SER A 16 33.48 -6.38 0.49
N ILE A 17 34.36 -5.43 0.79
CA ILE A 17 34.12 -3.99 0.56
C ILE A 17 35.03 -3.55 -0.57
N SER A 18 34.45 -3.10 -1.69
CA SER A 18 35.20 -2.67 -2.87
C SER A 18 34.47 -1.59 -3.66
N LEU A 19 34.74 -0.32 -3.36
CA LEU A 19 35.07 0.75 -4.32
C LEU A 19 35.12 2.11 -3.62
N LEU A 20 36.30 2.74 -3.63
CA LEU A 20 36.52 4.13 -3.22
C LEU A 20 36.71 4.99 -4.48
N SER A 21 35.92 6.06 -4.61
CA SER A 21 36.22 7.15 -5.55
C SER A 21 37.15 8.16 -4.88
N LEU A 22 38.38 8.28 -5.39
CA LEU A 22 39.40 9.19 -4.87
C LEU A 22 39.06 10.66 -5.17
N VAL A 23 39.22 11.53 -4.17
CA VAL A 23 39.45 12.97 -4.36
C VAL A 23 40.71 13.34 -3.57
N SER A 24 41.64 14.06 -4.20
CA SER A 24 42.99 14.29 -3.67
C SER A 24 43.05 15.50 -2.74
N CYS A 25 43.83 15.40 -1.66
CA CYS A 25 44.26 16.53 -0.84
C CYS A 25 45.75 16.80 -1.04
N SER A 26 46.09 17.95 -1.65
CA SER A 26 47.46 18.45 -1.73
C SER A 26 47.84 19.19 -0.44
N THR A 27 49.05 18.95 0.08
CA THR A 27 49.47 19.43 1.42
C THR A 27 50.57 20.49 1.40
N THR A 28 50.32 21.64 2.03
CA THR A 28 51.30 22.59 2.60
C THR A 28 50.61 23.45 3.67
N SER A 29 51.26 23.98 4.71
CA SER A 29 52.49 23.59 5.41
C SER A 29 52.60 24.36 6.74
N SER A 30 52.84 23.65 7.86
CA SER A 30 53.46 24.12 9.12
C SER A 30 53.31 25.58 9.59
N ASN A 31 52.74 25.80 10.79
CA ASN A 31 53.55 26.35 11.90
C ASN A 31 52.98 26.10 13.31
N ASN A 32 53.81 26.33 14.33
CA ASN A 32 53.54 26.03 15.75
C ASN A 32 52.91 27.21 16.52
N LYS A 33 51.95 26.92 17.43
CA LYS A 33 52.08 27.11 18.90
C LYS A 33 50.77 26.86 19.68
N LYS A 34 50.95 26.52 20.97
CA LYS A 34 49.99 26.53 22.10
C LYS A 34 50.70 27.26 23.28
N PRO A 35 50.01 27.66 24.37
CA PRO A 35 48.62 28.11 24.52
C PRO A 35 48.61 29.52 25.20
N GLU A 36 47.74 29.75 26.21
CA GLU A 36 47.58 30.97 27.07
C GLU A 36 46.87 32.19 26.42
N GLU A 37 46.15 33.05 27.14
CA GLU A 37 45.33 32.91 28.37
C GLU A 37 44.35 34.12 28.49
N ASN A 38 43.39 34.05 29.41
CA ASN A 38 42.65 35.15 30.06
C ASN A 38 42.71 36.60 29.51
N ARG A 39 41.55 37.16 29.12
CA ARG A 39 40.98 38.37 29.79
C ARG A 39 39.55 38.77 29.36
N THR A 40 38.84 39.39 30.30
CA THR A 40 37.53 40.05 30.16
C THR A 40 37.68 41.53 29.76
N ASN A 41 36.74 42.08 28.97
CA ASN A 41 35.80 43.14 29.43
C ASN A 41 34.94 43.77 28.31
N ASN A 42 33.88 44.46 28.74
CA ASN A 42 32.91 45.27 27.98
C ASN A 42 33.60 46.37 27.12
N THR A 43 33.01 46.92 26.04
CA THR A 43 31.96 47.97 26.13
C THR A 43 31.15 48.27 24.84
N THR A 44 29.82 48.37 25.03
CA THR A 44 28.80 49.27 24.41
C THR A 44 28.86 49.87 22.98
N LYS A 45 27.66 49.88 22.36
CA LYS A 45 27.04 50.89 21.46
C LYS A 45 27.52 51.01 20.00
N LYS A 46 26.64 50.66 19.06
CA LYS A 46 25.84 51.63 18.25
C LYS A 46 24.77 50.96 17.37
N GLU A 47 23.54 51.47 17.44
CA GLU A 47 22.60 51.60 16.30
C GLU A 47 22.99 52.89 15.51
N PRO A 48 22.51 53.17 14.26
CA PRO A 48 21.09 53.05 13.85
C PRO A 48 20.76 52.75 12.36
N GLU A 49 19.46 52.85 12.06
CA GLU A 49 18.85 53.41 10.82
C GLU A 49 18.53 52.52 9.58
N LYS A 50 17.80 53.13 8.63
CA LYS A 50 16.81 52.49 7.74
C LYS A 50 16.96 52.90 6.26
N LEU A 51 16.49 52.00 5.37
CA LEU A 51 15.94 52.32 4.02
C LEU A 51 16.98 52.91 3.00
N PRO A 52 16.69 53.06 1.69
CA PRO A 52 15.39 53.11 1.00
C PRO A 52 15.21 52.17 -0.22
N GLU A 53 14.26 52.53 -1.09
CA GLU A 53 13.66 51.73 -2.17
C GLU A 53 13.96 52.33 -3.58
N ASN A 54 13.70 51.54 -4.63
CA ASN A 54 13.57 51.91 -6.06
C ASN A 54 14.83 52.22 -6.92
N SER A 55 14.86 51.57 -8.08
CA SER A 55 15.40 52.06 -9.36
C SER A 55 14.72 51.29 -10.51
N LYS A 56 14.43 51.93 -11.66
CA LYS A 56 13.51 51.39 -12.69
C LYS A 56 14.09 51.40 -14.13
N LYS A 57 14.01 50.25 -14.82
CA LYS A 57 13.79 50.09 -16.28
C LYS A 57 14.81 50.84 -17.21
N PRO A 58 14.66 51.00 -18.56
CA PRO A 58 13.60 50.59 -19.51
C PRO A 58 14.05 49.44 -20.46
N SER A 59 13.21 48.86 -21.34
CA SER A 59 12.61 49.49 -22.55
C SER A 59 11.23 48.92 -22.96
N HIS A 60 10.92 49.04 -24.27
CA HIS A 60 9.70 48.74 -25.05
C HIS A 60 9.91 47.46 -25.91
N SER A 61 9.03 46.92 -26.77
CA SER A 61 7.80 47.34 -27.48
C SER A 61 6.69 46.26 -27.37
N GLU A 62 5.38 46.41 -27.69
CA GLU A 62 4.56 47.25 -28.60
C GLU A 62 4.45 46.71 -30.06
N THR A 63 3.27 46.46 -30.68
CA THR A 63 1.81 46.38 -30.30
C THR A 63 1.16 45.21 -31.12
N ASN A 64 -0.16 44.96 -31.35
CA ASN A 64 -1.45 45.66 -31.17
C ASN A 64 -2.67 44.68 -31.17
N ASN A 65 -3.90 45.20 -31.31
CA ASN A 65 -5.23 44.56 -31.13
C ASN A 65 -5.92 44.15 -32.47
N GLN A 66 -6.64 43.01 -32.60
CA GLN A 66 -8.08 42.69 -32.29
C GLN A 66 -9.11 43.33 -33.29
N PRO A 67 -10.43 42.96 -33.41
CA PRO A 67 -11.26 41.93 -32.72
C PRO A 67 -12.33 41.17 -33.59
N ASN A 68 -13.21 40.40 -32.91
CA ASN A 68 -14.56 39.82 -33.25
C ASN A 68 -14.65 38.29 -33.01
N LYS A 69 -15.74 37.67 -32.51
CA LYS A 69 -17.13 38.14 -32.19
C LYS A 69 -17.84 37.18 -31.17
N SER A 70 -18.77 37.70 -30.35
CA SER A 70 -19.85 37.00 -29.57
C SER A 70 -19.49 35.81 -28.65
N ASP A 71 -19.78 35.82 -27.34
CA ASP A 71 -21.10 35.73 -26.64
C ASP A 71 -21.78 34.34 -26.83
N SER A 72 -22.30 33.62 -25.81
CA SER A 72 -22.42 33.94 -24.37
C SER A 72 -22.57 32.69 -23.46
N GLU A 73 -22.94 32.91 -22.20
CA GLU A 73 -22.79 32.04 -21.01
C GLU A 73 -23.69 30.76 -20.89
N LYS A 74 -23.51 30.09 -19.74
CA LYS A 74 -24.12 28.89 -19.16
C LYS A 74 -25.62 29.07 -18.74
N GLU A 75 -26.36 28.18 -18.04
CA GLU A 75 -26.05 26.90 -17.34
C GLU A 75 -27.17 25.79 -17.57
N PRO A 76 -27.89 25.09 -16.64
CA PRO A 76 -28.47 23.75 -16.96
C PRO A 76 -29.98 23.49 -16.62
N ASN A 77 -30.42 22.23 -16.85
CA ASN A 77 -31.44 21.40 -16.12
C ASN A 77 -32.72 20.86 -16.83
N THR A 78 -32.78 19.52 -16.88
CA THR A 78 -33.92 18.59 -16.64
C THR A 78 -35.33 18.80 -17.24
N SER A 79 -35.83 17.79 -17.97
CA SER A 79 -37.14 17.16 -17.69
C SER A 79 -37.26 15.76 -18.35
N GLU A 80 -38.25 14.97 -17.90
CA GLU A 80 -38.55 13.59 -18.32
C GLU A 80 -39.48 13.53 -19.55
N ASN A 81 -39.42 12.46 -20.36
CA ASN A 81 -40.51 11.46 -20.39
C ASN A 81 -40.18 10.15 -21.16
N LYS A 82 -41.10 9.18 -21.09
CA LYS A 82 -41.06 7.84 -21.72
C LYS A 82 -41.99 7.77 -22.95
N ASN A 83 -41.68 6.91 -23.93
CA ASN A 83 -42.42 5.67 -24.22
C ASN A 83 -42.07 5.05 -25.59
N ASN A 84 -42.40 3.75 -25.74
CA ASN A 84 -42.39 3.02 -27.02
C ASN A 84 -43.57 3.45 -27.92
N ILE A 85 -43.47 3.18 -29.23
CA ILE A 85 -44.41 2.37 -30.06
C ILE A 85 -44.21 2.67 -31.58
N GLU A 86 -44.05 1.61 -32.38
CA GLU A 86 -44.15 1.63 -33.86
C GLU A 86 -45.58 2.00 -34.32
N PRO A 87 -45.83 2.69 -35.46
CA PRO A 87 -45.90 1.94 -36.73
C PRO A 87 -45.71 2.68 -38.09
N LYS A 88 -45.25 1.89 -39.07
CA LYS A 88 -45.69 1.83 -40.50
C LYS A 88 -45.51 3.02 -41.48
N GLU A 89 -45.34 2.62 -42.73
CA GLU A 89 -45.27 3.42 -43.97
C GLU A 89 -46.65 3.92 -44.44
N PRO A 90 -46.67 4.87 -45.39
CA PRO A 90 -47.35 4.63 -46.66
C PRO A 90 -46.43 4.88 -47.88
N ASN A 91 -46.43 4.14 -49.00
CA ASN A 91 -47.42 3.29 -49.72
C ASN A 91 -48.24 4.00 -50.82
N SER A 92 -47.84 3.80 -52.08
CA SER A 92 -48.60 3.93 -53.35
C SER A 92 -47.64 3.54 -54.49
N GLU A 93 -47.98 2.81 -55.57
CA GLU A 93 -49.27 2.45 -56.21
C GLU A 93 -49.26 0.91 -56.52
N LYS A 94 -50.32 0.12 -56.27
CA LYS A 94 -51.51 -0.14 -57.13
C LYS A 94 -51.17 -0.60 -58.57
N GLU A 95 -51.77 -1.63 -59.18
CA GLU A 95 -52.73 -2.72 -58.82
C GLU A 95 -52.73 -3.73 -60.03
N ASN A 96 -53.29 -4.96 -60.06
CA ASN A 96 -54.25 -5.70 -59.22
C ASN A 96 -54.04 -7.25 -59.36
N ASN A 97 -55.04 -8.07 -59.00
CA ASN A 97 -55.06 -9.56 -58.95
C ASN A 97 -55.28 -10.23 -60.34
N ASP A 98 -54.97 -11.52 -60.59
CA ASP A 98 -55.67 -12.70 -60.01
C ASP A 98 -54.86 -14.04 -59.96
N GLN A 99 -55.53 -15.13 -59.54
CA GLN A 99 -54.93 -16.32 -58.90
C GLN A 99 -54.62 -17.55 -59.85
N PRO A 100 -54.19 -18.73 -59.34
CA PRO A 100 -52.82 -19.23 -59.50
C PRO A 100 -52.64 -20.35 -60.55
N GLN A 101 -51.44 -20.42 -61.13
CA GLN A 101 -50.90 -21.66 -61.70
C GLN A 101 -49.42 -21.81 -61.34
N ALA A 102 -48.95 -23.05 -61.23
CA ALA A 102 -47.60 -23.37 -60.79
C ALA A 102 -46.64 -23.44 -61.98
N ASP A 103 -45.53 -22.71 -61.89
CA ASP A 103 -44.30 -23.01 -62.62
C ASP A 103 -43.20 -23.40 -61.62
N GLU A 104 -42.25 -24.19 -62.11
CA GLU A 104 -41.50 -25.16 -61.31
C GLU A 104 -40.62 -24.55 -60.20
N SER A 105 -40.50 -25.29 -59.10
CA SER A 105 -39.41 -25.13 -58.13
C SER A 105 -38.09 -25.47 -58.81
N ASN A 106 -37.45 -24.48 -59.42
CA ASN A 106 -36.14 -24.63 -60.05
C ASN A 106 -35.03 -24.65 -58.99
N ASP A 107 -35.12 -25.64 -58.09
CA ASP A 107 -34.10 -26.00 -57.10
C ASP A 107 -32.86 -26.47 -57.86
N HIS A 108 -32.00 -25.52 -58.21
CA HIS A 108 -30.65 -25.76 -58.71
C HIS A 108 -29.82 -26.36 -57.58
N ASN A 109 -30.08 -27.63 -57.28
CA ASN A 109 -29.53 -28.39 -56.17
C ASN A 109 -28.08 -28.77 -56.51
N VAL A 110 -27.17 -27.81 -56.31
CA VAL A 110 -25.77 -27.92 -56.73
C VAL A 110 -25.07 -29.02 -55.96
N ASP A 111 -24.65 -30.06 -56.68
CA ASP A 111 -23.90 -31.17 -56.10
C ASP A 111 -22.49 -30.72 -55.65
N PHE A 112 -22.35 -30.67 -54.32
CA PHE A 112 -21.12 -30.48 -53.57
C PHE A 112 -20.74 -31.73 -52.73
N SER A 113 -21.16 -32.94 -53.14
CA SER A 113 -20.81 -34.21 -52.48
C SER A 113 -19.34 -34.61 -52.71
N ASP A 114 -18.69 -34.04 -53.73
CA ASP A 114 -17.26 -34.15 -53.96
C ASP A 114 -16.43 -33.40 -52.90
N LEU A 115 -16.92 -32.26 -52.39
CA LEU A 115 -16.29 -31.53 -51.29
C LEU A 115 -16.27 -32.32 -49.97
N GLU A 116 -17.16 -33.30 -49.80
CA GLU A 116 -17.26 -34.10 -48.58
C GLU A 116 -16.17 -35.19 -48.49
N LYS A 117 -15.46 -35.42 -49.60
CA LYS A 117 -14.33 -36.34 -49.72
C LYS A 117 -12.97 -35.68 -49.42
N ILE A 118 -12.97 -34.39 -49.08
CA ILE A 118 -11.76 -33.63 -48.72
C ILE A 118 -11.45 -33.87 -47.23
N GLU A 119 -10.19 -34.21 -46.91
CA GLU A 119 -9.79 -34.33 -45.51
C GLU A 119 -9.86 -32.98 -44.80
N LYS A 120 -10.65 -32.88 -43.72
CA LYS A 120 -10.78 -31.67 -42.90
C LYS A 120 -9.51 -31.33 -42.08
N LYS A 121 -8.38 -32.00 -42.34
CA LYS A 121 -7.07 -31.76 -41.73
C LYS A 121 -6.03 -31.49 -42.82
N LEU A 122 -5.71 -30.22 -43.09
CA LEU A 122 -4.74 -29.85 -44.12
C LEU A 122 -3.33 -29.71 -43.53
N SER A 123 -2.37 -30.45 -44.06
CA SER A 123 -0.99 -30.49 -43.55
C SER A 123 -0.08 -29.48 -44.25
N PHE A 124 0.46 -28.54 -43.48
CA PHE A 124 1.45 -27.55 -43.89
C PHE A 124 2.90 -28.03 -43.70
N ARG A 125 3.10 -29.23 -43.13
CA ARG A 125 4.41 -29.78 -42.73
C ARG A 125 5.44 -29.86 -43.88
N THR A 126 4.98 -29.99 -45.12
CA THR A 126 5.84 -30.05 -46.32
C THR A 126 6.20 -28.67 -46.89
N ILE A 127 5.60 -27.59 -46.38
CA ILE A 127 5.83 -26.22 -46.83
C ILE A 127 6.78 -25.54 -45.84
N TYR A 128 8.08 -25.53 -46.18
CA TYR A 128 9.16 -25.11 -45.28
C TYR A 128 8.92 -23.78 -44.55
N PHE A 129 8.39 -22.77 -45.25
CA PHE A 129 8.08 -21.45 -44.66
C PHE A 129 7.11 -21.55 -43.46
N TYR A 130 6.07 -22.38 -43.58
CA TYR A 130 5.04 -22.56 -42.54
C TYR A 130 5.46 -23.60 -41.50
N ALA A 131 6.15 -24.66 -41.91
CA ALA A 131 6.65 -25.70 -41.00
C ALA A 131 7.67 -25.19 -39.95
N GLN A 132 8.30 -24.04 -40.19
CA GLN A 132 9.25 -23.39 -39.27
C GLN A 132 8.62 -22.29 -38.38
N ARG A 133 7.34 -21.95 -38.60
CA ARG A 133 6.60 -20.91 -37.85
C ARG A 133 5.60 -21.54 -36.90
N ASP A 134 5.34 -20.90 -35.76
CA ASP A 134 4.23 -21.32 -34.88
C ASP A 134 2.86 -21.00 -35.49
N ALA A 135 1.81 -21.57 -34.93
CA ALA A 135 0.45 -21.47 -35.48
C ALA A 135 -0.11 -20.05 -35.45
N THR A 136 0.26 -19.22 -34.46
CA THR A 136 -0.14 -17.80 -34.40
C THR A 136 0.53 -17.00 -35.51
N THR A 137 1.83 -17.15 -35.69
CA THR A 137 2.59 -16.48 -36.75
C THR A 137 2.11 -16.93 -38.12
N ALA A 138 1.91 -18.24 -38.31
CA ALA A 138 1.39 -18.82 -39.54
C ALA A 138 -0.04 -18.33 -39.88
N LEU A 139 -0.91 -18.14 -38.88
CA LEU A 139 -2.25 -17.57 -39.09
C LEU A 139 -2.16 -16.12 -39.60
N ILE A 140 -1.27 -15.31 -39.03
CA ILE A 140 -1.05 -13.92 -39.49
C ILE A 140 -0.55 -13.88 -40.93
N ASP A 141 0.40 -14.76 -41.31
CA ASP A 141 0.87 -14.88 -42.68
C ASP A 141 -0.25 -15.33 -43.64
N LEU A 142 -1.08 -16.32 -43.25
CA LEU A 142 -2.20 -16.83 -44.04
C LEU A 142 -3.32 -15.79 -44.25
N ILE A 143 -3.57 -14.91 -43.27
CA ILE A 143 -4.51 -13.80 -43.38
C ILE A 143 -3.98 -12.74 -44.37
N ARG A 144 -2.66 -12.58 -44.46
CA ARG A 144 -2.00 -11.65 -45.37
C ARG A 144 -1.84 -12.20 -46.80
N ASP A 145 -1.55 -13.48 -46.95
CA ASP A 145 -1.38 -14.18 -48.23
C ASP A 145 -1.93 -15.63 -48.17
N PRO A 146 -3.18 -15.86 -48.59
CA PRO A 146 -3.78 -17.18 -48.63
C PRO A 146 -3.37 -18.04 -49.84
N SER A 147 -2.54 -17.55 -50.78
CA SER A 147 -2.22 -18.24 -52.06
C SER A 147 -1.59 -19.63 -51.88
N ILE A 148 -1.03 -19.91 -50.70
CA ILE A 148 -0.52 -21.23 -50.34
C ILE A 148 -1.64 -22.29 -50.24
N ILE A 149 -2.88 -21.88 -49.96
CA ILE A 149 -4.04 -22.79 -49.90
C ILE A 149 -4.36 -23.30 -51.32
N ASP A 150 -4.34 -22.42 -52.32
CA ASP A 150 -4.44 -22.83 -53.73
C ASP A 150 -3.29 -23.76 -54.14
N THR A 151 -2.08 -23.54 -53.60
CA THR A 151 -0.92 -24.42 -53.80
C THR A 151 -1.11 -25.82 -53.17
N ILE A 152 -1.82 -25.92 -52.04
CA ILE A 152 -2.18 -27.20 -51.41
C ILE A 152 -3.27 -27.90 -52.23
N PHE A 153 -4.35 -27.21 -52.58
CA PHE A 153 -5.48 -27.81 -53.31
C PHE A 153 -5.13 -28.18 -54.76
N SER A 154 -4.35 -27.37 -55.47
CA SER A 154 -3.89 -27.70 -56.84
C SER A 154 -3.01 -28.96 -56.91
N LYS A 155 -2.27 -29.27 -55.83
CA LYS A 155 -1.43 -30.47 -55.72
C LYS A 155 -2.18 -31.69 -55.19
N SER A 156 -2.81 -31.55 -54.02
CA SER A 156 -3.41 -32.69 -53.29
C SER A 156 -4.86 -32.98 -53.69
N TYR A 157 -5.57 -31.98 -54.22
CA TYR A 157 -7.01 -32.03 -54.49
C TYR A 157 -7.34 -31.47 -55.89
N LYS A 158 -6.50 -31.78 -56.88
CA LYS A 158 -6.52 -31.17 -58.24
C LYS A 158 -7.92 -31.10 -58.88
N ASN A 159 -8.76 -32.12 -58.69
CA ASN A 159 -10.13 -32.14 -59.23
C ASN A 159 -11.02 -31.04 -58.60
N ILE A 160 -10.92 -30.86 -57.27
CA ILE A 160 -11.60 -29.79 -56.53
C ILE A 160 -11.07 -28.43 -56.96
N PHE A 161 -9.73 -28.27 -56.99
CA PHE A 161 -9.09 -27.02 -57.42
C PHE A 161 -9.45 -26.62 -58.86
N ASN A 162 -9.67 -27.60 -59.75
CA ASN A 162 -10.14 -27.34 -61.10
C ASN A 162 -11.59 -26.84 -61.13
N LYS A 163 -12.51 -27.49 -60.38
CA LYS A 163 -13.96 -27.18 -60.35
C LYS A 163 -14.32 -25.92 -59.56
N TYR A 164 -13.58 -25.59 -58.50
CA TYR A 164 -13.94 -24.54 -57.54
C TYR A 164 -12.88 -23.43 -57.43
N HIS A 165 -13.32 -22.18 -57.32
CA HIS A 165 -12.53 -21.13 -56.68
C HIS A 165 -12.55 -21.35 -55.17
N ILE A 166 -11.39 -21.26 -54.52
CA ILE A 166 -11.24 -21.50 -53.08
C ILE A 166 -10.85 -20.18 -52.42
N GLN A 167 -11.58 -19.80 -51.38
CA GLN A 167 -11.35 -18.55 -50.65
C GLN A 167 -11.20 -18.83 -49.16
N PHE A 168 -10.11 -18.38 -48.55
CA PHE A 168 -9.97 -18.33 -47.10
C PHE A 168 -10.84 -17.21 -46.53
N LEU A 169 -11.73 -17.55 -45.60
CA LEU A 169 -12.59 -16.60 -44.89
C LEU A 169 -11.91 -16.18 -43.59
N SER A 170 -10.94 -15.25 -43.69
CA SER A 170 -10.16 -14.78 -42.55
C SER A 170 -11.00 -14.07 -41.47
N ASN A 171 -10.58 -14.19 -40.20
CA ASN A 171 -11.22 -13.58 -39.02
C ASN A 171 -12.64 -14.10 -38.72
N ASN A 172 -12.94 -15.35 -39.09
CA ASN A 172 -14.23 -16.00 -38.89
C ASN A 172 -14.25 -17.02 -37.72
N GLY A 173 -13.26 -16.98 -36.82
CA GLY A 173 -13.23 -17.71 -35.55
C GLY A 173 -12.10 -18.74 -35.42
N GLU A 174 -11.02 -18.57 -36.18
CA GLU A 174 -9.85 -19.42 -36.22
C GLU A 174 -9.09 -19.42 -34.89
N ILE A 175 -8.63 -20.60 -34.43
CA ILE A 175 -7.96 -20.76 -33.13
C ILE A 175 -6.56 -21.33 -33.33
N ALA A 176 -5.54 -20.47 -33.25
CA ALA A 176 -4.14 -20.89 -33.29
C ALA A 176 -3.73 -21.60 -31.97
N ASN A 177 -3.13 -22.79 -32.09
CA ASN A 177 -2.72 -23.63 -30.96
C ASN A 177 -1.23 -23.98 -31.07
N ASN A 178 -0.38 -23.07 -30.60
CA ASN A 178 1.09 -23.20 -30.70
C ASN A 178 1.66 -24.47 -30.02
N PRO A 179 1.17 -24.90 -28.83
CA PRO A 179 1.61 -26.16 -28.22
C PRO A 179 1.25 -27.43 -29.01
N LYS A 180 0.28 -27.38 -29.92
CA LYS A 180 -0.11 -28.50 -30.80
C LYS A 180 0.32 -28.33 -32.27
N GLY A 181 0.94 -27.20 -32.64
CA GLY A 181 1.38 -26.93 -34.03
C GLY A 181 0.24 -26.90 -35.05
N LEU A 182 -0.93 -26.38 -34.67
CA LEU A 182 -2.15 -26.39 -35.50
C LEU A 182 -3.02 -25.14 -35.35
N ILE A 183 -3.90 -24.89 -36.32
CA ILE A 183 -4.94 -23.85 -36.30
C ILE A 183 -6.30 -24.54 -36.48
N GLU A 184 -7.21 -24.38 -35.54
CA GLU A 184 -8.57 -24.96 -35.57
C GLU A 184 -9.57 -23.96 -36.17
N LYS A 185 -10.75 -24.44 -36.62
CA LYS A 185 -11.88 -23.64 -37.11
C LYS A 185 -11.63 -22.79 -38.36
N VAL A 186 -10.68 -23.18 -39.21
CA VAL A 186 -10.35 -22.47 -40.45
C VAL A 186 -11.45 -22.70 -41.49
N LYS A 187 -12.10 -21.62 -41.96
CA LYS A 187 -13.21 -21.70 -42.91
C LYS A 187 -12.75 -21.41 -44.33
N LEU A 188 -13.01 -22.34 -45.24
CA LEU A 188 -12.76 -22.20 -46.68
C LEU A 188 -14.10 -22.22 -47.43
N LYS A 189 -14.31 -21.21 -48.28
CA LYS A 189 -15.46 -21.12 -49.20
C LYS A 189 -15.06 -21.68 -50.55
N PHE A 190 -15.85 -22.61 -51.07
CA PHE A 190 -15.68 -23.21 -52.39
C PHE A 190 -16.81 -22.71 -53.29
N THR A 191 -16.48 -21.94 -54.33
CA THR A 191 -17.42 -21.37 -55.30
C THR A 191 -17.24 -22.07 -56.65
N ASP A 192 -18.28 -22.69 -57.21
CA ASP A 192 -18.16 -23.42 -58.48
C ASP A 192 -17.88 -22.45 -59.64
N LYS A 193 -16.85 -22.73 -60.44
CA LYS A 193 -16.37 -21.83 -61.50
C LYS A 193 -17.34 -21.68 -62.68
N LYS A 194 -18.30 -22.59 -62.85
CA LYS A 194 -19.27 -22.56 -63.95
C LYS A 194 -20.59 -21.89 -63.58
N ILE A 195 -21.02 -22.03 -62.33
CA ILE A 195 -22.37 -21.68 -61.88
C ILE A 195 -22.42 -20.73 -60.67
N GLY A 196 -21.29 -20.35 -60.07
CA GLY A 196 -21.20 -19.27 -59.08
C GLY A 196 -21.76 -19.58 -57.68
N TYR A 197 -22.50 -20.68 -57.49
CA TYR A 197 -22.93 -21.16 -56.17
C TYR A 197 -21.75 -21.59 -55.30
N SER A 198 -21.90 -21.49 -53.97
CA SER A 198 -20.81 -21.77 -53.03
C SER A 198 -21.20 -22.50 -51.75
N LYS A 199 -20.35 -23.43 -51.30
CA LYS A 199 -20.44 -24.13 -50.00
C LYS A 199 -19.20 -23.80 -49.15
N THR A 200 -19.38 -23.54 -47.87
CA THR A 200 -18.29 -23.28 -46.92
C THR A 200 -18.04 -24.51 -46.06
N LEU A 201 -16.78 -24.88 -45.86
CA LEU A 201 -16.36 -25.99 -45.00
C LEU A 201 -15.34 -25.53 -43.97
N GLU A 202 -15.35 -26.19 -42.80
CA GLU A 202 -14.41 -25.94 -41.69
C GLU A 202 -13.30 -27.02 -41.65
N PHE A 203 -12.08 -26.55 -41.40
CA PHE A 203 -10.83 -27.32 -41.41
C PHE A 203 -10.01 -27.07 -40.14
N THR A 204 -9.11 -28.01 -39.83
CA THR A 204 -7.96 -27.80 -38.98
C THR A 204 -6.70 -27.81 -39.84
N PHE A 205 -5.88 -26.76 -39.78
CA PHE A 205 -4.57 -26.73 -40.43
C PHE A 205 -3.52 -27.26 -39.45
N ILE A 206 -2.65 -28.18 -39.87
CA ILE A 206 -1.70 -28.90 -39.00
C ILE A 206 -0.26 -28.87 -39.53
N GLY A 207 0.71 -29.08 -38.66
CA GLY A 207 2.12 -29.24 -39.06
C GLY A 207 2.93 -27.94 -39.07
N PHE A 208 2.44 -26.91 -38.36
CA PHE A 208 3.24 -25.76 -37.96
C PHE A 208 4.23 -26.17 -36.85
N LYS A 209 5.23 -25.33 -36.60
CA LYS A 209 6.21 -25.55 -35.54
C LYS A 209 5.50 -25.62 -34.19
N ILE A 210 5.69 -26.73 -33.47
CA ILE A 210 5.32 -26.82 -32.07
C ILE A 210 6.28 -25.93 -31.29
N SER A 211 5.76 -24.82 -30.75
CA SER A 211 6.48 -24.08 -29.72
C SER A 211 6.30 -24.83 -28.42
N GLU A 212 7.36 -25.50 -27.95
CA GLU A 212 7.41 -26.03 -26.60
C GLU A 212 7.17 -24.88 -25.61
N SER A 213 5.95 -24.80 -25.08
CA SER A 213 5.68 -23.97 -23.92
C SER A 213 6.51 -24.54 -22.77
N LYS A 214 7.65 -23.91 -22.47
CA LYS A 214 8.34 -24.11 -21.21
C LYS A 214 7.33 -23.84 -20.10
N ASN A 215 6.79 -24.91 -19.53
CA ASN A 215 6.06 -24.87 -18.27
C ASN A 215 7.09 -24.58 -17.18
N ASN A 216 7.55 -23.33 -17.13
CA ASN A 216 8.27 -22.71 -16.03
C ASN A 216 7.30 -22.74 -14.84
N LYS A 217 7.27 -23.89 -14.16
CA LYS A 217 6.51 -24.17 -12.96
C LYS A 217 7.08 -23.28 -11.86
N ASN A 218 6.63 -22.03 -11.84
CA ASN A 218 7.05 -21.01 -10.89
C ASN A 218 6.85 -21.57 -9.47
N ASN A 219 7.93 -21.84 -8.75
CA ASN A 219 7.84 -22.48 -7.44
C ASN A 219 7.74 -21.45 -6.30
N LYS A 220 7.70 -20.14 -6.61
CA LYS A 220 7.57 -19.07 -5.62
C LYS A 220 6.32 -19.20 -4.74
N GLN A 221 5.21 -19.73 -5.28
CA GLN A 221 4.00 -20.08 -4.51
C GLN A 221 4.24 -21.14 -3.41
N LYS A 222 5.39 -21.82 -3.41
CA LYS A 222 5.82 -22.81 -2.41
C LYS A 222 7.05 -22.39 -1.61
N TYR A 223 7.59 -21.19 -1.86
CA TYR A 223 8.78 -20.69 -1.16
C TYR A 223 8.47 -20.34 0.29
N ILE A 224 7.32 -19.70 0.52
CA ILE A 224 6.88 -19.19 1.82
C ILE A 224 5.50 -19.76 2.15
N VAL A 225 5.37 -20.37 3.33
CA VAL A 225 4.11 -20.87 3.90
C VAL A 225 3.82 -20.13 5.21
N LYS A 226 2.56 -19.86 5.49
CA LYS A 226 2.10 -19.19 6.71
C LYS A 226 2.15 -20.17 7.90
N LYS A 227 2.78 -19.78 9.02
CA LYS A 227 2.75 -20.58 10.28
C LYS A 227 1.35 -20.65 10.90
N GLU A 228 1.06 -21.76 11.59
CA GLU A 228 -0.17 -21.95 12.37
C GLU A 228 -0.13 -21.18 13.71
N GLY A 229 -0.31 -19.86 13.59
CA GLY A 229 -0.41 -18.92 14.71
C GLY A 229 0.93 -18.26 15.05
N ALA A 230 0.92 -16.93 15.07
CA ALA A 230 2.09 -16.09 15.35
C ALA A 230 2.40 -16.04 16.86
N LYS A 231 2.57 -17.20 17.53
CA LYS A 231 2.51 -17.33 19.00
C LYS A 231 3.44 -16.37 19.76
N GLU A 232 4.65 -16.14 19.23
CA GLU A 232 5.67 -15.24 19.80
C GLU A 232 5.30 -13.75 19.69
N LEU A 233 4.46 -13.39 18.71
CA LEU A 233 3.99 -12.02 18.46
C LEU A 233 2.53 -11.80 18.87
N ALA A 234 1.81 -12.85 19.26
CA ALA A 234 0.36 -12.82 19.51
C ALA A 234 -0.04 -11.91 20.68
N SER A 235 0.87 -11.65 21.62
CA SER A 235 0.66 -10.72 22.73
C SER A 235 1.00 -9.26 22.40
N LEU A 236 1.50 -8.98 21.21
CA LEU A 236 1.74 -7.62 20.69
C LEU A 236 0.52 -7.12 19.91
N TYR A 237 0.38 -5.80 19.82
CA TYR A 237 -0.59 -5.16 18.92
C TYR A 237 -0.12 -5.26 17.46
N PRO A 238 -1.01 -5.53 16.50
CA PRO A 238 -0.61 -5.77 15.11
C PRO A 238 -0.03 -4.53 14.41
N SER A 239 -0.38 -3.30 14.80
CA SER A 239 0.24 -2.10 14.24
C SER A 239 1.73 -1.99 14.54
N LEU A 240 2.13 -2.33 15.77
CA LEU A 240 3.53 -2.30 16.23
C LEU A 240 4.34 -3.25 15.36
N VAL A 241 3.85 -4.48 15.17
CA VAL A 241 4.47 -5.49 14.31
C VAL A 241 4.51 -5.02 12.84
N ALA A 242 3.42 -4.44 12.33
CA ALA A 242 3.31 -3.96 10.95
C ALA A 242 4.32 -2.86 10.61
N TYR A 243 4.39 -1.81 11.44
CA TYR A 243 5.32 -0.70 11.26
C TYR A 243 6.78 -1.14 11.46
N MET A 244 7.07 -1.92 12.51
CA MET A 244 8.43 -2.37 12.80
C MET A 244 8.98 -3.29 11.71
N LEU A 245 8.15 -4.17 11.14
CA LEU A 245 8.50 -5.03 10.00
C LEU A 245 8.85 -4.24 8.73
N LEU A 246 8.18 -3.10 8.49
CA LEU A 246 8.51 -2.23 7.36
C LEU A 246 9.78 -1.42 7.63
N TYR A 247 9.89 -0.76 8.78
CA TYR A 247 11.05 0.05 9.17
C TYR A 247 12.35 -0.77 9.11
N SER A 248 12.40 -1.91 9.80
CA SER A 248 13.62 -2.71 9.94
C SER A 248 14.01 -3.49 8.68
N GLN A 249 13.17 -3.44 7.64
CA GLN A 249 13.49 -3.95 6.31
C GLN A 249 14.10 -2.87 5.40
N ASP A 250 13.90 -1.58 5.72
CA ASP A 250 14.41 -0.45 4.94
C ASP A 250 14.49 0.84 5.80
N HIS A 251 15.43 0.88 6.75
CA HIS A 251 15.50 1.94 7.79
C HIS A 251 15.49 3.36 7.20
N ASN A 252 16.07 3.55 6.01
CA ASN A 252 16.13 4.84 5.32
C ASN A 252 14.76 5.30 4.80
N GLU A 253 13.94 4.38 4.28
CA GLU A 253 12.61 4.66 3.72
C GLU A 253 11.63 5.17 4.81
N TYR A 254 11.82 4.75 6.06
CA TYR A 254 10.93 5.06 7.19
C TYR A 254 11.49 6.09 8.18
N LYS A 255 12.78 6.48 8.06
CA LYS A 255 13.43 7.45 8.98
C LYS A 255 12.73 8.80 9.06
N GLY A 256 12.07 9.24 7.97
CA GLY A 256 11.29 10.49 7.93
C GLY A 256 10.01 10.50 8.79
N LEU A 257 9.56 9.33 9.27
CA LEU A 257 8.37 9.22 10.12
C LEU A 257 8.70 9.35 11.61
N MET A 258 9.99 9.35 11.99
CA MET A 258 10.43 9.32 13.38
C MET A 258 10.47 10.71 14.02
N GLU A 259 10.00 10.80 15.27
CA GLU A 259 10.43 11.88 16.18
C GLU A 259 11.76 11.49 16.85
N THR A 260 12.54 12.49 17.25
CA THR A 260 14.00 12.38 17.53
C THR A 260 14.42 12.86 18.91
N ARG A 261 13.47 13.29 19.77
CA ARG A 261 13.76 14.03 21.00
C ARG A 261 13.16 13.41 22.25
N ASN A 262 13.89 12.47 22.86
CA ASN A 262 13.48 11.77 24.08
C ASN A 262 12.13 11.07 23.92
N VAL A 263 12.06 10.16 22.94
CA VAL A 263 10.83 9.47 22.52
C VAL A 263 11.08 7.99 22.24
N ILE A 264 10.04 7.17 22.38
CA ILE A 264 10.05 5.76 21.98
C ILE A 264 9.68 5.66 20.50
N ASN A 265 10.70 5.70 19.65
CA ASN A 265 10.59 5.54 18.20
C ASN A 265 11.05 4.15 17.73
N PHE A 266 11.21 3.94 16.42
CA PHE A 266 11.62 2.62 15.89
C PHE A 266 13.00 2.13 16.40
N GLU A 267 13.98 3.03 16.60
CA GLU A 267 15.36 2.66 17.02
C GLU A 267 15.35 2.08 18.45
N GLU A 268 14.48 2.59 19.34
CA GLU A 268 14.25 2.06 20.69
C GLU A 268 13.50 0.71 20.71
N LEU A 269 12.73 0.40 19.67
CA LEU A 269 11.84 -0.76 19.63
C LEU A 269 12.46 -1.98 18.92
N GLU A 270 13.27 -1.77 17.88
CA GLU A 270 13.78 -2.83 16.99
C GLU A 270 14.46 -3.99 17.73
N ASN A 271 15.22 -3.69 18.78
CA ASN A 271 16.00 -4.67 19.53
C ASN A 271 15.37 -5.09 20.86
N GLY A 272 14.11 -4.72 21.13
CA GLY A 272 13.36 -5.12 22.32
C GLY A 272 13.91 -4.52 23.62
N ASN A 273 13.82 -3.20 23.76
CA ASN A 273 14.23 -2.48 24.96
C ASN A 273 13.54 -3.06 26.23
N SER A 274 14.35 -3.53 27.18
CA SER A 274 13.91 -4.22 28.42
C SER A 274 13.35 -3.30 29.51
N ASN A 275 13.35 -1.98 29.26
CA ASN A 275 12.58 -0.99 29.99
C ASN A 275 11.12 -0.86 29.48
N LEU A 276 10.80 -1.48 28.33
CA LEU A 276 9.50 -1.43 27.67
C LEU A 276 8.85 -2.83 27.53
N PHE A 277 9.67 -3.87 27.35
CA PHE A 277 9.23 -5.25 27.20
C PHE A 277 9.76 -6.15 28.33
N SER A 278 8.97 -7.15 28.72
CA SER A 278 9.36 -8.11 29.77
C SER A 278 10.35 -9.17 29.30
N ASP A 279 10.32 -9.56 28.02
CA ASP A 279 11.25 -10.52 27.44
C ASP A 279 12.47 -9.79 26.83
N PRO A 280 13.69 -9.93 27.39
CA PRO A 280 14.90 -9.32 26.83
C PRO A 280 15.35 -9.98 25.52
N ASN A 281 14.70 -11.06 25.07
CA ASN A 281 14.98 -11.74 23.80
C ASN A 281 14.04 -11.30 22.66
N LEU A 282 12.99 -10.54 22.94
CA LEU A 282 12.08 -10.02 21.90
C LEU A 282 12.85 -9.17 20.90
N ARG A 283 12.70 -9.44 19.60
CA ARG A 283 13.27 -8.61 18.53
C ARG A 283 12.16 -8.23 17.56
N LEU A 284 12.04 -6.93 17.32
CA LEU A 284 11.05 -6.34 16.41
C LEU A 284 11.73 -5.93 15.09
N ASN A 285 12.67 -6.75 14.61
CA ASN A 285 13.30 -6.59 13.31
C ASN A 285 12.68 -7.54 12.27
N ALA A 286 12.85 -7.22 10.99
CA ALA A 286 12.17 -7.89 9.89
C ALA A 286 12.55 -9.37 9.74
N ALA A 287 13.74 -9.79 10.18
CA ALA A 287 14.12 -11.19 10.20
C ALA A 287 13.32 -11.94 11.26
N ALA A 288 13.41 -11.53 12.53
CA ALA A 288 12.69 -12.15 13.64
C ALA A 288 11.17 -12.17 13.42
N ILE A 289 10.59 -11.06 12.94
CA ILE A 289 9.15 -10.99 12.65
C ILE A 289 8.76 -11.94 11.50
N LYS A 290 9.56 -12.05 10.43
CA LYS A 290 9.30 -13.02 9.35
C LYS A 290 9.43 -14.45 9.86
N ASP A 291 10.44 -14.75 10.64
CA ASP A 291 10.69 -16.08 11.21
C ASP A 291 9.55 -16.52 12.15
N SER A 292 8.96 -15.62 12.96
CA SER A 292 7.78 -15.93 13.78
C SER A 292 6.49 -16.13 12.97
N LEU A 293 6.42 -15.64 11.72
CA LEU A 293 5.21 -15.65 10.88
C LEU A 293 5.22 -16.71 9.78
N PHE A 294 6.38 -17.13 9.31
CA PHE A 294 6.53 -17.93 8.09
C PHE A 294 7.42 -19.17 8.26
N GLU A 295 7.13 -20.17 7.43
CA GLU A 295 8.00 -21.29 7.13
C GLU A 295 8.55 -21.12 5.71
N TYR A 296 9.87 -21.18 5.60
CA TYR A 296 10.60 -21.01 4.35
C TYR A 296 11.10 -22.36 3.84
N ASN A 297 10.86 -22.67 2.56
CA ASN A 297 11.45 -23.85 1.94
C ASN A 297 12.94 -23.61 1.66
N GLU A 298 13.83 -24.34 2.34
CA GLU A 298 15.29 -24.15 2.26
C GLU A 298 15.92 -24.36 0.86
N GLU A 299 15.32 -25.20 0.02
CA GLU A 299 15.79 -25.39 -1.35
C GLU A 299 15.46 -24.17 -2.21
N LEU A 300 14.23 -23.66 -2.07
CA LEU A 300 13.74 -22.49 -2.78
C LEU A 300 14.32 -21.17 -2.24
N ALA A 301 14.72 -21.12 -0.96
CA ALA A 301 15.41 -19.98 -0.35
C ALA A 301 16.74 -19.62 -1.04
N LYS A 302 17.40 -20.61 -1.67
CA LYS A 302 18.61 -20.42 -2.47
C LYS A 302 18.31 -19.77 -3.83
N LEU A 303 17.07 -19.89 -4.31
CA LEU A 303 16.62 -19.44 -5.63
C LEU A 303 15.86 -18.11 -5.59
N TYR A 304 15.19 -17.81 -4.48
CA TYR A 304 14.27 -16.68 -4.34
C TYR A 304 14.57 -15.78 -3.14
N LYS A 305 14.13 -14.53 -3.23
CA LYS A 305 14.19 -13.48 -2.19
C LYS A 305 12.82 -12.83 -2.02
N ASP A 306 12.53 -12.29 -0.84
CA ASP A 306 11.26 -11.66 -0.52
C ASP A 306 11.40 -10.26 0.13
N LYS A 307 10.61 -9.29 -0.36
CA LYS A 307 10.37 -8.00 0.33
C LYS A 307 8.89 -7.90 0.71
N VAL A 308 8.59 -7.56 1.96
CA VAL A 308 7.25 -7.09 2.37
C VAL A 308 7.03 -5.74 1.70
N VAL A 309 6.05 -5.64 0.80
CA VAL A 309 5.80 -4.44 -0.02
C VAL A 309 4.58 -3.64 0.44
N ALA A 310 3.67 -4.27 1.18
CA ALA A 310 2.57 -3.60 1.87
C ALA A 310 2.14 -4.40 3.09
N VAL A 311 1.59 -3.70 4.09
CA VAL A 311 1.04 -4.27 5.32
C VAL A 311 -0.32 -3.66 5.62
N SER A 312 -1.13 -4.35 6.41
CA SER A 312 -2.38 -3.85 6.97
C SER A 312 -2.49 -4.34 8.41
N TYR A 313 -3.04 -3.54 9.30
CA TYR A 313 -3.28 -3.91 10.70
C TYR A 313 -4.67 -3.48 11.14
N ASN A 314 -5.17 -4.09 12.20
CA ASN A 314 -6.39 -3.68 12.88
C ASN A 314 -6.22 -3.97 14.37
N ASP A 315 -6.01 -2.92 15.16
CA ASP A 315 -5.69 -3.04 16.59
C ASP A 315 -6.94 -3.31 17.45
N TYR A 316 -8.16 -3.15 16.94
CA TYR A 316 -9.38 -3.53 17.68
C TYR A 316 -9.83 -4.98 17.40
N ASP A 317 -9.50 -5.56 16.24
CA ASP A 317 -9.79 -6.97 15.91
C ASP A 317 -8.57 -7.90 16.04
N GLY A 318 -7.35 -7.39 16.23
CA GLY A 318 -6.15 -8.21 16.44
C GLY A 318 -5.72 -8.98 15.20
N THR A 319 -5.68 -8.30 14.05
CA THR A 319 -5.31 -8.89 12.76
C THR A 319 -4.16 -8.14 12.08
N LEU A 320 -3.28 -8.90 11.41
CA LEU A 320 -2.15 -8.42 10.63
C LEU A 320 -2.23 -9.04 9.23
N GLY A 321 -2.23 -8.20 8.19
CA GLY A 321 -2.16 -8.61 6.80
C GLY A 321 -0.83 -8.19 6.18
N LEU A 322 -0.23 -9.05 5.37
CA LEU A 322 1.05 -8.81 4.70
C LEU A 322 0.93 -9.12 3.20
N GLN A 323 1.45 -8.24 2.35
CA GLN A 323 1.71 -8.49 0.93
C GLN A 323 3.22 -8.61 0.72
N ILE A 324 3.65 -9.77 0.25
CA ILE A 324 5.06 -10.14 0.09
C ILE A 324 5.35 -10.37 -1.38
N LYS A 325 6.24 -9.54 -1.94
CA LYS A 325 6.78 -9.70 -3.29
C LYS A 325 7.93 -10.70 -3.24
N ILE A 326 7.79 -11.81 -3.97
CA ILE A 326 8.82 -12.83 -4.13
C ILE A 326 9.46 -12.65 -5.51
N GLU A 327 10.78 -12.55 -5.53
CA GLU A 327 11.60 -12.35 -6.73
C GLU A 327 12.66 -13.44 -6.85
N ASN A 328 13.31 -13.53 -8.01
CA ASN A 328 14.50 -14.37 -8.18
C ASN A 328 15.68 -13.75 -7.42
N ARG A 329 16.56 -14.60 -6.85
CA ARG A 329 17.95 -14.22 -6.60
C ARG A 329 18.69 -14.12 -7.94
N GLU A 330 19.75 -13.33 -7.95
CA GLU A 330 20.42 -12.96 -9.20
C GLU A 330 21.19 -14.14 -9.80
N TYR A 331 21.22 -14.22 -11.13
CA TYR A 331 22.06 -15.12 -11.93
C TYR A 331 21.87 -16.66 -11.80
N ASP A 332 20.73 -17.20 -11.32
CA ASP A 332 20.40 -18.62 -11.61
C ASP A 332 19.66 -18.74 -12.97
N PRO A 333 20.24 -19.44 -13.98
CA PRO A 333 19.57 -19.66 -15.26
C PRO A 333 18.21 -20.36 -15.15
N LYS A 334 17.99 -21.19 -14.11
CA LYS A 334 16.75 -21.95 -13.90
C LYS A 334 15.55 -21.04 -13.61
N THR A 335 15.75 -19.96 -12.86
CA THR A 335 14.68 -19.02 -12.45
C THR A 335 14.66 -17.73 -13.25
N SER A 336 15.70 -17.45 -14.04
CA SER A 336 15.85 -16.29 -14.94
C SER A 336 14.61 -15.92 -15.79
N SER A 337 13.75 -16.89 -16.10
CA SER A 337 12.54 -16.74 -16.92
C SER A 337 11.23 -17.01 -16.15
N GLU A 338 11.28 -17.01 -14.82
CA GLU A 338 10.10 -16.96 -13.95
C GLU A 338 9.83 -15.52 -13.50
N PRO A 339 8.58 -15.00 -13.63
CA PRO A 339 8.24 -13.70 -13.08
C PRO A 339 8.25 -13.69 -11.55
N SER A 340 8.44 -12.49 -10.99
CA SER A 340 8.13 -12.20 -9.59
C SER A 340 6.62 -12.36 -9.34
N ILE A 341 6.24 -12.68 -8.11
CA ILE A 341 4.83 -12.80 -7.69
C ILE A 341 4.59 -12.05 -6.38
N ASP A 342 3.35 -11.64 -6.14
CA ASP A 342 2.91 -11.15 -4.84
C ASP A 342 2.04 -12.21 -4.16
N LEU A 343 2.41 -12.59 -2.93
CA LEU A 343 1.57 -13.40 -2.05
C LEU A 343 0.93 -12.52 -0.98
N LYS A 344 -0.31 -12.82 -0.61
CA LYS A 344 -1.05 -12.12 0.45
C LYS A 344 -1.36 -13.09 1.59
N PHE A 345 -1.02 -12.69 2.80
CA PHE A 345 -1.22 -13.47 4.02
C PHE A 345 -2.02 -12.66 5.03
N ILE A 346 -2.92 -13.31 5.75
CA ILE A 346 -3.68 -12.72 6.87
C ILE A 346 -3.46 -13.57 8.11
N PHE A 347 -3.09 -12.90 9.20
CA PHE A 347 -2.84 -13.44 10.52
C PHE A 347 -3.84 -12.85 11.52
N THR A 348 -4.22 -13.65 12.51
CA THR A 348 -5.33 -13.39 13.42
C THR A 348 -4.96 -13.86 14.82
N GLY A 349 -5.45 -13.18 15.86
CA GLY A 349 -5.13 -13.53 17.24
C GLY A 349 -3.94 -12.77 17.81
N PHE A 350 -3.61 -11.61 17.24
CA PHE A 350 -2.82 -10.59 17.92
C PHE A 350 -3.62 -9.93 19.04
N ARG A 351 -2.95 -9.14 19.87
CA ARG A 351 -3.58 -8.35 20.91
C ARG A 351 -4.59 -7.35 20.33
N LYS A 352 -5.63 -7.08 21.10
CA LYS A 352 -6.71 -6.15 20.77
C LYS A 352 -6.80 -5.01 21.78
N VAL A 353 -7.19 -3.83 21.33
CA VAL A 353 -7.57 -2.72 22.20
C VAL A 353 -9.02 -2.92 22.63
N SER A 354 -9.24 -2.96 23.94
CA SER A 354 -10.56 -3.04 24.55
C SER A 354 -11.20 -1.66 24.57
N LEU A 355 -12.24 -1.48 23.77
CA LEU A 355 -13.00 -0.22 23.66
C LEU A 355 -14.07 -0.07 24.76
N THR A 356 -14.31 -1.12 25.55
CA THR A 356 -15.42 -1.20 26.53
C THR A 356 -14.96 -1.44 27.97
N ASP A 357 -13.81 -2.07 28.19
CA ASP A 357 -13.16 -2.18 29.51
C ASP A 357 -11.74 -1.63 29.44
N GLU A 358 -11.53 -0.46 30.05
CA GLU A 358 -10.25 0.24 30.12
C GLU A 358 -9.14 -0.64 30.74
N LYS A 359 -9.48 -1.59 31.64
CA LYS A 359 -8.52 -2.42 32.40
C LYS A 359 -7.84 -3.53 31.59
N LEU A 360 -8.35 -3.85 30.41
CA LEU A 360 -7.76 -4.86 29.52
C LEU A 360 -6.67 -4.25 28.60
N ASN A 361 -6.59 -2.93 28.52
CA ASN A 361 -5.57 -2.21 27.78
C ASN A 361 -4.29 -2.08 28.62
N VAL A 362 -3.12 -2.10 27.97
CA VAL A 362 -1.85 -1.81 28.66
C VAL A 362 -1.64 -0.31 28.89
N LEU A 363 -2.26 0.54 28.05
CA LEU A 363 -2.09 1.98 28.07
C LEU A 363 -2.96 2.63 29.15
N SER A 364 -2.31 3.17 30.18
CA SER A 364 -2.91 3.98 31.23
C SER A 364 -2.33 5.40 31.20
N LEU A 365 -3.15 6.40 31.52
CA LEU A 365 -2.79 7.82 31.45
C LEU A 365 -3.29 8.55 32.69
N PHE A 366 -2.46 9.40 33.29
CA PHE A 366 -2.81 10.11 34.51
C PHE A 366 -2.20 11.50 34.60
N LEU A 367 -2.88 12.41 35.29
CA LEU A 367 -2.37 13.73 35.66
C LEU A 367 -1.82 13.67 37.09
N PRO A 368 -0.52 13.91 37.34
CA PRO A 368 0.05 13.90 38.68
C PRO A 368 -0.52 14.99 39.60
N GLN A 369 -0.75 14.68 40.87
CA GLN A 369 -1.34 15.60 41.84
C GLN A 369 -0.52 16.89 42.05
N ASN A 370 0.81 16.80 42.01
CA ASN A 370 1.69 17.98 42.11
C ASN A 370 1.53 18.89 40.88
N LYS A 371 1.56 18.34 39.66
CA LYS A 371 1.34 19.11 38.43
C LYS A 371 -0.08 19.71 38.41
N PHE A 372 -1.10 18.99 38.86
CA PHE A 372 -2.45 19.56 39.03
C PHE A 372 -2.47 20.74 40.04
N LYS A 373 -1.72 20.64 41.16
CA LYS A 373 -1.54 21.74 42.12
C LYS A 373 -0.79 22.95 41.56
N GLU A 374 -0.01 22.79 40.49
CA GLU A 374 0.55 23.90 39.73
C GLU A 374 -0.48 24.54 38.79
N LEU A 375 -1.34 23.72 38.15
CA LEU A 375 -2.42 24.20 37.29
C LEU A 375 -3.46 25.03 38.05
N THR A 376 -3.84 24.64 39.27
CA THR A 376 -4.80 25.42 40.10
C THR A 376 -4.27 26.81 40.48
N LYS A 377 -2.96 27.03 40.42
CA LYS A 377 -2.30 28.29 40.75
C LYS A 377 -2.06 29.22 39.55
N ARG A 378 -2.45 28.83 38.33
CA ARG A 378 -2.20 29.58 37.08
C ARG A 378 -3.37 29.52 36.08
N GLY A 379 -3.33 30.41 35.08
CA GLY A 379 -4.20 30.34 33.90
C GLY A 379 -5.73 30.37 34.17
N PRO A 380 -6.54 29.82 33.23
CA PRO A 380 -8.00 29.79 33.35
C PRO A 380 -8.51 29.06 34.60
N LEU A 381 -7.80 28.02 35.04
CA LEU A 381 -8.21 27.21 36.17
C LEU A 381 -8.19 28.01 37.47
N LYS A 382 -7.13 28.80 37.73
CA LYS A 382 -7.08 29.75 38.85
C LYS A 382 -8.27 30.70 38.86
N THR A 383 -8.58 31.32 37.71
CA THR A 383 -9.68 32.28 37.60
C THR A 383 -11.03 31.64 37.90
N LYS A 384 -11.31 30.45 37.33
CA LYS A 384 -12.56 29.72 37.60
C LYS A 384 -12.65 29.28 39.07
N ILE A 385 -11.53 28.84 39.67
CA ILE A 385 -11.44 28.50 41.09
C ILE A 385 -11.76 29.70 41.99
N GLN A 386 -11.18 30.87 41.70
CA GLN A 386 -11.43 32.09 42.47
C GLN A 386 -12.87 32.58 42.35
N ASN A 387 -13.51 32.40 41.19
CA ASN A 387 -14.92 32.73 41.00
C ASN A 387 -15.82 31.78 41.81
N ILE A 388 -15.62 30.46 41.73
CA ILE A 388 -16.39 29.48 42.53
C ILE A 388 -16.23 29.74 44.04
N LYS A 389 -15.01 30.09 44.52
CA LYS A 389 -14.79 30.47 45.93
C LYS A 389 -15.55 31.76 46.33
N LYS A 390 -15.63 32.77 45.46
CA LYS A 390 -16.39 34.01 45.71
C LYS A 390 -17.90 33.79 45.71
N GLU A 391 -18.39 33.02 44.74
CA GLU A 391 -19.81 32.70 44.55
C GLU A 391 -20.31 31.64 45.55
N GLN A 392 -19.39 31.01 46.30
CA GLN A 392 -19.63 29.97 47.31
C GLN A 392 -20.31 28.69 46.80
N ILE A 393 -20.28 28.43 45.48
CA ILE A 393 -21.04 27.35 44.84
C ILE A 393 -20.23 26.03 44.83
N TYR A 394 -19.89 25.55 46.02
CA TYR A 394 -19.15 24.31 46.26
C TYR A 394 -19.96 23.05 45.91
N ASN A 395 -19.28 21.89 45.88
CA ASN A 395 -19.86 20.55 45.71
C ASN A 395 -20.68 20.39 44.40
N LYS A 396 -20.32 21.13 43.35
CA LYS A 396 -20.87 21.01 41.99
C LYS A 396 -19.74 20.87 40.98
N GLU A 397 -20.03 20.16 39.88
CA GLU A 397 -19.13 20.01 38.75
C GLU A 397 -19.42 21.07 37.67
N TYR A 398 -18.37 21.77 37.25
CA TYR A 398 -18.41 22.82 36.23
C TYR A 398 -17.69 22.36 34.98
N LEU A 399 -18.43 22.17 33.89
CA LEU A 399 -17.83 21.99 32.57
C LEU A 399 -17.07 23.28 32.19
N ILE A 400 -15.79 23.13 31.81
CA ILE A 400 -14.97 24.22 31.29
C ILE A 400 -15.12 24.24 29.76
N GLU A 401 -15.98 25.14 29.27
CA GLU A 401 -16.35 25.27 27.86
C GLU A 401 -15.15 25.24 26.90
N GLU A 402 -15.21 24.35 25.90
CA GLU A 402 -14.04 23.99 25.10
C GLU A 402 -13.48 25.15 24.27
N LYS A 403 -14.34 26.06 23.78
CA LYS A 403 -13.95 27.22 22.95
C LYS A 403 -12.95 28.17 23.63
N ASN A 404 -12.88 28.15 24.95
CA ASN A 404 -11.97 28.99 25.76
C ASN A 404 -10.87 28.16 26.46
N ASN A 405 -10.79 26.86 26.19
CA ASN A 405 -10.02 25.88 26.98
C ASN A 405 -8.65 25.54 26.37
N ASP A 406 -8.35 26.03 25.17
CA ASP A 406 -7.19 25.62 24.36
C ASP A 406 -5.83 25.66 25.10
N TYR A 407 -5.62 26.72 25.90
CA TYR A 407 -4.44 26.83 26.78
C TYR A 407 -4.41 25.75 27.88
N LEU A 408 -5.55 25.47 28.52
CA LEU A 408 -5.64 24.51 29.62
C LEU A 408 -5.60 23.07 29.11
N LYS A 409 -6.24 22.73 27.98
CA LYS A 409 -6.00 21.47 27.24
C LYS A 409 -4.51 21.28 26.99
N GLN A 410 -3.82 22.30 26.48
CA GLN A 410 -2.37 22.24 26.23
C GLN A 410 -1.51 22.14 27.51
N GLN A 411 -1.91 22.74 28.64
CA GLN A 411 -1.20 22.56 29.91
C GLN A 411 -1.43 21.17 30.52
N ILE A 412 -2.65 20.62 30.43
CA ILE A 412 -2.97 19.25 30.87
C ILE A 412 -2.14 18.26 30.04
N PHE A 413 -2.17 18.36 28.71
CA PHE A 413 -1.43 17.48 27.79
C PHE A 413 0.07 17.37 28.11
N LYS A 414 0.72 18.51 28.44
CA LYS A 414 2.14 18.57 28.84
C LYS A 414 2.46 17.96 30.20
N ASN A 415 1.44 17.64 31.00
CA ASN A 415 1.57 17.10 32.34
C ASN A 415 0.90 15.72 32.49
N ILE A 416 0.32 15.15 31.42
CA ILE A 416 -0.10 13.74 31.43
C ILE A 416 1.15 12.86 31.39
N LEU A 417 1.23 11.97 32.38
CA LEU A 417 2.16 10.85 32.39
C LEU A 417 1.47 9.59 31.86
N VAL A 418 2.29 8.69 31.35
CA VAL A 418 1.89 7.42 30.76
C VAL A 418 2.40 6.30 31.66
N ASP A 419 1.54 5.31 31.89
CA ASP A 419 1.89 4.01 32.47
C ASP A 419 1.55 2.91 31.47
N ILE A 420 2.41 1.88 31.39
CA ILE A 420 2.25 0.74 30.48
C ILE A 420 2.33 -0.55 31.31
N ASN A 421 1.16 -1.09 31.63
CA ASN A 421 0.99 -2.17 32.59
C ASN A 421 0.22 -3.37 32.02
N ASP A 422 0.92 -4.44 31.67
CA ASP A 422 0.32 -5.65 31.09
C ASP A 422 0.03 -6.76 32.11
N ASN A 423 -0.99 -6.55 32.92
CA ASN A 423 -1.45 -7.54 33.91
C ASN A 423 -1.88 -8.88 33.26
N ALA A 424 -2.30 -8.87 31.99
CA ALA A 424 -2.93 -10.01 31.31
C ALA A 424 -1.91 -10.94 30.61
N LEU A 425 -1.05 -10.38 29.74
CA LEU A 425 -0.11 -11.14 28.91
C LEU A 425 1.36 -10.88 29.28
N LYS A 426 1.62 -9.97 30.23
CA LYS A 426 2.94 -9.62 30.79
C LYS A 426 4.04 -9.35 29.77
N THR A 427 3.68 -8.95 28.55
CA THR A 427 4.60 -8.70 27.43
C THR A 427 5.15 -7.28 27.48
N TYR A 428 4.27 -6.31 27.75
CA TYR A 428 4.64 -4.91 27.95
C TYR A 428 4.89 -4.61 29.43
N LYS A 429 5.86 -3.76 29.72
CA LYS A 429 6.30 -3.42 31.08
C LYS A 429 7.15 -2.15 31.03
N SER A 430 6.61 -1.02 31.50
CA SER A 430 7.42 0.16 31.76
C SER A 430 8.27 -0.03 33.04
N THR A 431 9.58 0.15 32.96
CA THR A 431 10.43 0.37 34.16
C THR A 431 10.62 1.86 34.47
N GLU A 432 10.36 2.72 33.48
CA GLU A 432 10.55 4.17 33.54
C GLU A 432 9.22 4.92 33.50
N THR A 433 9.26 6.18 33.96
CA THR A 433 8.12 7.10 33.84
C THR A 433 8.05 7.61 32.41
N LEU A 434 6.90 7.40 31.75
CA LEU A 434 6.64 7.83 30.38
C LEU A 434 5.69 9.04 30.34
N SER A 435 5.56 9.69 29.18
CA SER A 435 4.73 10.90 29.02
C SER A 435 4.12 11.02 27.61
N LEU A 436 3.21 11.98 27.44
CA LEU A 436 2.79 12.44 26.10
C LEU A 436 3.70 13.56 25.59
N GLN A 437 4.01 14.57 26.41
CA GLN A 437 4.83 15.71 25.98
C GLN A 437 5.64 16.32 27.15
N SER A 438 6.65 15.58 27.62
CA SER A 438 7.60 16.06 28.65
C SER A 438 8.98 16.41 28.07
N LYS A 439 9.78 17.13 28.87
CA LYS A 439 11.25 17.23 28.72
C LYS A 439 12.00 16.37 29.75
N GLU A 440 11.30 15.91 30.78
CA GLU A 440 11.81 15.19 31.96
C GLU A 440 11.73 13.66 31.76
N TYR A 441 10.85 13.21 30.86
CA TYR A 441 10.44 11.81 30.67
C TYR A 441 10.34 11.47 29.18
N SER A 442 10.64 10.22 28.81
CA SER A 442 10.47 9.72 27.44
C SER A 442 9.01 9.87 27.01
N SER A 443 8.75 10.27 25.76
CA SER A 443 7.39 10.29 25.22
C SER A 443 7.06 9.04 24.41
N ILE A 444 5.83 8.53 24.54
CA ILE A 444 5.32 7.47 23.64
C ILE A 444 5.04 7.98 22.21
N LEU A 445 5.06 9.30 21.99
CA LEU A 445 4.76 9.94 20.69
C LEU A 445 6.04 9.98 19.83
N GLY A 446 6.60 8.81 19.55
CA GLY A 446 7.85 8.65 18.79
C GLY A 446 7.73 8.73 17.27
N LEU A 447 6.54 9.01 16.73
CA LEU A 447 6.32 9.28 15.32
C LEU A 447 5.85 10.73 15.11
N THR A 448 6.22 11.30 13.96
CA THR A 448 5.90 12.68 13.59
C THR A 448 4.39 12.92 13.56
N GLY A 449 3.96 14.15 13.86
CA GLY A 449 2.53 14.51 13.93
C GLY A 449 1.83 14.22 15.27
N ASN A 450 2.58 13.98 16.36
CA ASN A 450 2.06 13.50 17.66
C ASN A 450 1.48 12.07 17.58
N MET A 451 2.13 11.22 16.80
CA MET A 451 1.72 9.83 16.62
C MET A 451 2.57 8.91 17.50
N SER A 452 1.93 7.88 18.04
CA SER A 452 2.59 6.80 18.76
C SER A 452 2.69 5.56 17.88
N ILE A 453 3.66 4.71 18.19
CA ILE A 453 3.73 3.31 17.75
C ILE A 453 3.69 2.33 18.93
N TYR A 454 3.98 2.82 20.14
CA TYR A 454 4.17 2.02 21.33
C TYR A 454 3.18 2.47 22.42
N PRO A 455 2.25 1.61 22.88
CA PRO A 455 2.20 0.16 22.63
C PRO A 455 1.55 -0.24 21.29
N PHE A 456 0.80 0.67 20.65
CA PHE A 456 0.13 0.52 19.35
C PHE A 456 0.09 1.86 18.59
N HIS A 457 -0.40 1.87 17.35
CA HIS A 457 -0.46 3.07 16.52
C HIS A 457 -1.69 3.91 16.83
N THR A 458 -1.47 5.17 17.20
CA THR A 458 -2.52 6.13 17.54
C THR A 458 -2.02 7.57 17.40
N ILE A 459 -2.91 8.52 17.13
CA ILE A 459 -2.63 9.96 17.21
C ILE A 459 -3.17 10.47 18.55
N ILE A 460 -2.35 11.18 19.35
CA ILE A 460 -2.82 11.75 20.63
C ILE A 460 -2.36 13.21 20.71
N THR A 461 -3.31 14.15 20.77
CA THR A 461 -3.03 15.59 20.83
C THR A 461 -3.70 16.25 22.05
N LYS A 462 -3.51 17.56 22.22
CA LYS A 462 -4.28 18.36 23.18
C LYS A 462 -5.81 18.24 22.95
N ASP A 463 -6.22 17.98 21.71
CA ASP A 463 -7.62 18.00 21.26
C ASP A 463 -8.33 16.67 21.56
N SER A 464 -7.57 15.59 21.74
CA SER A 464 -8.02 14.33 22.35
C SER A 464 -8.61 14.55 23.75
N ILE A 465 -8.25 15.63 24.47
CA ILE A 465 -8.82 15.98 25.77
C ILE A 465 -10.20 16.61 25.56
N GLN A 466 -11.25 15.96 26.07
CA GLN A 466 -12.63 16.43 25.99
C GLN A 466 -13.29 16.50 27.35
N LYS A 467 -14.39 17.27 27.44
CA LYS A 467 -15.27 17.38 28.61
C LYS A 467 -14.52 17.58 29.94
N ILE A 468 -13.71 18.63 30.03
CA ILE A 468 -13.01 18.96 31.27
C ILE A 468 -14.01 19.53 32.29
N TYR A 469 -14.26 18.81 33.37
CA TYR A 469 -15.01 19.25 34.54
C TYR A 469 -14.08 19.68 35.67
N LEU A 470 -14.46 20.71 36.41
CA LEU A 470 -13.84 21.15 37.65
C LEU A 470 -14.88 21.19 38.76
N SER A 471 -14.59 20.59 39.91
CA SER A 471 -15.36 20.76 41.15
C SER A 471 -14.47 21.30 42.28
N ILE A 472 -15.09 21.96 43.25
CA ILE A 472 -14.43 22.40 44.49
C ILE A 472 -15.31 21.99 45.65
N ASN A 473 -14.73 21.20 46.55
CA ASN A 473 -15.34 20.85 47.82
C ASN A 473 -14.70 21.68 48.94
N LYS A 474 -15.44 21.89 50.02
CA LYS A 474 -14.96 22.58 51.23
C LYS A 474 -15.26 21.73 52.45
N ASP A 475 -14.21 21.22 53.08
CA ASP A 475 -14.27 20.47 54.32
C ASP A 475 -13.60 21.31 55.42
N GLU A 476 -14.36 21.70 56.44
CA GLU A 476 -13.94 22.65 57.49
C GLU A 476 -13.40 23.97 56.89
N GLU A 477 -12.09 24.24 57.02
CA GLU A 477 -11.40 25.39 56.44
C GLU A 477 -10.66 25.06 55.12
N LYS A 478 -10.58 23.78 54.73
CA LYS A 478 -9.78 23.31 53.60
C LYS A 478 -10.62 23.21 52.34
N TYR A 479 -10.09 23.75 51.25
CA TYR A 479 -10.69 23.61 49.92
C TYR A 479 -9.94 22.53 49.13
N THR A 480 -10.68 21.63 48.50
CA THR A 480 -10.13 20.60 47.60
C THR A 480 -10.69 20.82 46.21
N ALA A 481 -9.82 21.06 45.24
CA ALA A 481 -10.19 21.04 43.83
C ALA A 481 -10.13 19.59 43.30
N LYS A 482 -11.07 19.23 42.43
CA LYS A 482 -11.07 17.98 41.66
C LYS A 482 -11.28 18.33 40.18
N ILE A 483 -10.47 17.73 39.31
CA ILE A 483 -10.61 17.83 37.85
C ILE A 483 -10.89 16.44 37.29
N ASP A 484 -11.80 16.38 36.32
CA ASP A 484 -12.16 15.15 35.61
C ASP A 484 -12.20 15.47 34.12
N PHE A 485 -11.68 14.58 33.28
CA PHE A 485 -11.74 14.74 31.83
C PHE A 485 -11.69 13.39 31.11
N GLU A 486 -12.23 13.36 29.90
CA GLU A 486 -12.11 12.21 29.00
C GLU A 486 -10.94 12.44 28.05
N LEU A 487 -10.10 11.43 27.84
CA LEU A 487 -9.19 11.39 26.70
C LEU A 487 -9.75 10.44 25.64
N HIS A 488 -9.92 10.95 24.42
CA HIS A 488 -10.44 10.24 23.26
C HIS A 488 -9.28 9.88 22.34
N ILE A 489 -8.93 8.60 22.32
CA ILE A 489 -7.78 8.03 21.58
C ILE A 489 -8.33 7.26 20.37
N PRO A 490 -8.01 7.65 19.13
CA PRO A 490 -8.43 6.93 17.93
C PRO A 490 -7.61 5.65 17.75
N ILE A 491 -8.30 4.52 17.66
CA ILE A 491 -7.74 3.19 17.41
C ILE A 491 -8.06 2.82 15.95
N PHE A 492 -7.04 2.45 15.19
CA PHE A 492 -7.15 2.35 13.73
C PHE A 492 -7.20 0.91 13.20
N ALA A 493 -7.90 0.76 12.08
CA ALA A 493 -7.58 -0.23 11.07
C ALA A 493 -6.97 0.45 9.82
N SER A 494 -6.08 -0.26 9.13
CA SER A 494 -5.46 0.18 7.88
C SER A 494 -5.70 -0.83 6.76
N THR A 495 -5.75 -0.35 5.51
CA THR A 495 -5.70 -1.23 4.33
C THR A 495 -4.24 -1.51 3.92
N LEU A 496 -4.03 -2.50 3.05
CA LEU A 496 -2.70 -2.87 2.54
C LEU A 496 -2.01 -1.66 1.91
N SER A 497 -1.00 -1.14 2.60
CA SER A 497 -0.23 0.04 2.21
C SER A 497 1.20 -0.02 2.73
N ASP A 498 2.03 0.94 2.35
CA ASP A 498 3.40 1.11 2.83
C ASP A 498 3.50 2.02 4.08
N LEU A 499 2.37 2.39 4.69
CA LEU A 499 2.23 3.18 5.93
C LEU A 499 2.93 4.57 6.00
N LYS A 500 3.67 5.00 4.97
CA LYS A 500 4.45 6.25 4.97
C LYS A 500 3.63 7.54 4.96
N SER A 501 2.41 7.49 4.42
CA SER A 501 1.55 8.67 4.28
C SER A 501 0.86 9.08 5.58
N HIS A 502 0.98 8.28 6.65
CA HIS A 502 0.16 8.32 7.87
C HIS A 502 -1.37 8.26 7.62
N ALA A 503 -1.81 8.03 6.39
CA ALA A 503 -3.24 8.00 6.04
C ALA A 503 -3.88 6.70 6.54
N THR A 504 -4.63 6.80 7.64
CA THR A 504 -5.42 5.72 8.23
C THR A 504 -6.60 5.41 7.31
N SER A 505 -6.37 4.52 6.34
CA SER A 505 -7.26 4.22 5.22
C SER A 505 -8.44 3.28 5.54
N GLY A 506 -8.78 3.12 6.81
CA GLY A 506 -9.84 2.23 7.31
C GLY A 506 -10.54 2.81 8.54
N ASP A 507 -11.45 2.04 9.11
CA ASP A 507 -12.31 2.49 10.21
C ASP A 507 -11.50 2.89 11.46
N GLU A 508 -11.86 4.03 12.06
CA GLU A 508 -11.40 4.43 13.38
C GLU A 508 -12.44 4.09 14.47
N LYS A 509 -11.97 3.77 15.67
CA LYS A 509 -12.82 3.58 16.86
C LYS A 509 -12.19 4.27 18.06
N ILE A 510 -12.99 5.04 18.81
CA ILE A 510 -12.47 5.84 19.92
C ILE A 510 -12.39 5.01 21.21
N LEU A 511 -11.17 4.70 21.66
CA LEU A 511 -10.90 4.35 23.05
C LEU A 511 -11.09 5.60 23.91
N LYS A 512 -11.89 5.49 24.98
CA LYS A 512 -12.10 6.57 25.95
C LYS A 512 -11.46 6.17 27.26
N LEU A 513 -10.60 7.04 27.78
CA LEU A 513 -9.99 6.90 29.11
C LEU A 513 -10.49 8.02 30.01
N LYS A 514 -10.91 7.70 31.24
CA LYS A 514 -11.42 8.69 32.22
C LYS A 514 -10.35 9.04 33.24
N ILE A 515 -9.88 10.28 33.20
CA ILE A 515 -8.82 10.77 34.08
C ILE A 515 -9.43 11.70 35.12
N SER A 516 -9.23 11.36 36.40
CA SER A 516 -9.64 12.15 37.56
C SER A 516 -8.44 12.45 38.45
N GLN A 517 -8.34 13.67 38.97
CA GLN A 517 -7.31 14.06 39.94
C GLN A 517 -7.84 15.11 40.91
N ASN A 518 -7.39 15.08 42.17
CA ASN A 518 -7.74 16.05 43.19
C ASN A 518 -6.50 16.69 43.82
N THR A 519 -6.64 17.88 44.42
CA THR A 519 -5.58 18.53 45.21
C THR A 519 -6.14 19.59 46.15
N SER A 520 -5.53 19.74 47.33
CA SER A 520 -5.87 20.82 48.26
C SER A 520 -5.38 22.16 47.72
N ILE A 521 -6.24 23.18 47.77
CA ILE A 521 -6.00 24.52 47.25
C ILE A 521 -6.21 25.60 48.31
N ASP A 522 -5.29 26.57 48.32
CA ASP A 522 -5.28 27.73 49.22
C ASP A 522 -6.43 28.70 48.86
#